data_AF-A0A502CNL3-F1
#
_entry.id   AF-A0A502CNL3-F1
#
_cell.length_a   1.000
_cell.length_b   1.000
_cell.length_c   1.000
_cell.angle_alpha   90.00
_cell.angle_beta   90.00
_cell.angle_gamma   90.00
#
_symmetry.space_group_name_H-M   'P 1'
#
loop_
_entity.id
_entity.type
_entity.pdbx_description
1 polymer ?
#
loop_
_entity_poly.entity_id
_entity_poly.type
_entity_poly.pdbx_seq_one_letter_code
_entity_poly.pdbx_strand_id
1 'polypeptide(L)'
;MEELAGPLCRRLEAEPTAYDLAISSCIILYHFADVVAHVRGLTAHEVAEEIAAKVPDFHTIRAIANAGKHVELTRHPKSELVGLRAEHLVRGKGAAFSDGSYFEGNVTWSDMPEAVVVETPEGRLHDVPHLCARVFKALCSDTELFQV
;
A
#
# COMPACT_ATOMS: atom_id res chain seq x y z
N MET A 1 -2.56 -12.41 -9.84
CA MET A 1 -2.84 -11.32 -8.87
C MET A 1 -4.31 -11.17 -8.54
N GLU A 2 -5.19 -11.19 -9.54
CA GLU A 2 -6.64 -11.06 -9.32
C GLU A 2 -7.19 -12.05 -8.28
N GLU A 3 -6.79 -13.32 -8.34
CA GLU A 3 -7.21 -14.34 -7.38
C GLU A 3 -6.56 -14.20 -5.99
N LEU A 4 -5.34 -13.68 -5.94
CA LEU A 4 -4.52 -13.63 -4.72
C LEU A 4 -4.87 -12.40 -3.86
N ALA A 5 -4.88 -11.21 -4.46
CA ALA A 5 -5.07 -9.94 -3.76
C ALA A 5 -6.47 -9.35 -3.97
N GLY A 6 -7.13 -9.65 -5.10
CA GLY A 6 -8.41 -9.04 -5.48
C GLY A 6 -9.53 -9.22 -4.45
N PRO A 7 -9.76 -10.43 -3.89
CA PRO A 7 -10.77 -10.62 -2.85
C PRO A 7 -10.51 -9.77 -1.61
N LEU A 8 -9.24 -9.59 -1.23
CA LEU A 8 -8.87 -8.86 -0.02
C LEU A 8 -8.98 -7.34 -0.23
N CYS A 9 -8.53 -6.84 -1.38
CA CYS A 9 -8.69 -5.43 -1.75
C CYS A 9 -10.16 -5.03 -1.83
N ARG A 10 -11.03 -5.85 -2.46
CA ARG A 10 -12.48 -5.58 -2.51
C ARG A 10 -13.15 -5.57 -1.13
N ARG A 11 -12.72 -6.47 -0.24
CA ARG A 11 -13.21 -6.46 1.15
C ARG A 11 -12.76 -5.23 1.91
N LEU A 12 -11.51 -4.81 1.75
CA LEU A 12 -11.00 -3.59 2.35
C LEU A 12 -11.73 -2.34 1.82
N GLU A 13 -12.04 -2.28 0.52
CA GLU A 13 -12.86 -1.19 -0.05
C GLU A 13 -14.27 -1.15 0.55
N ALA A 14 -14.88 -2.30 0.83
CA ALA A 14 -16.19 -2.38 1.47
C ALA A 14 -16.15 -2.06 2.99
N GLU A 15 -15.02 -2.33 3.64
CA GLU A 15 -14.80 -2.15 5.07
C GLU A 15 -13.54 -1.29 5.33
N PRO A 16 -13.52 0.00 4.92
CA PRO A 16 -12.30 0.81 4.86
C PRO A 16 -11.65 1.09 6.22
N THR A 17 -12.38 0.90 7.32
CA THR A 17 -11.90 1.11 8.71
C THR A 17 -11.36 -0.16 9.39
N ALA A 18 -11.33 -1.29 8.68
CA ALA A 18 -10.86 -2.58 9.17
C ALA A 18 -9.32 -2.68 9.08
N TYR A 19 -8.65 -2.56 10.24
CA TYR A 19 -7.18 -2.61 10.32
C TYR A 19 -6.58 -3.95 9.88
N ASP A 20 -7.23 -5.05 10.23
CA ASP A 20 -6.79 -6.39 9.86
C ASP A 20 -6.80 -6.56 8.34
N LEU A 21 -7.84 -6.05 7.66
CA LEU A 21 -7.90 -6.03 6.21
C LEU A 21 -6.86 -5.10 5.59
N ALA A 22 -6.62 -3.92 6.19
CA ALA A 22 -5.63 -2.97 5.71
C ALA A 22 -4.20 -3.56 5.74
N ILE A 23 -3.79 -4.08 6.90
CA ILE A 23 -2.47 -4.70 7.08
C ILE A 23 -2.33 -5.93 6.18
N SER A 24 -3.34 -6.81 6.16
CA SER A 24 -3.28 -8.04 5.36
C SER A 24 -3.21 -7.73 3.86
N SER A 25 -3.91 -6.69 3.38
CA SER A 25 -3.86 -6.25 1.98
C SER A 25 -2.47 -5.76 1.61
N CYS A 26 -1.84 -4.92 2.44
CA CYS A 26 -0.47 -4.48 2.20
C CYS A 26 0.52 -5.66 2.17
N ILE A 27 0.37 -6.62 3.09
CA ILE A 27 1.22 -7.82 3.14
C ILE A 27 1.07 -8.65 1.86
N ILE A 28 -0.14 -8.97 1.43
CA ILE A 28 -0.37 -9.76 0.22
C ILE A 28 0.13 -9.02 -1.02
N LEU A 29 -0.14 -7.72 -1.15
CA LEU A 29 0.33 -6.92 -2.28
C LEU A 29 1.86 -6.87 -2.33
N TYR A 30 2.53 -6.69 -1.19
CA TYR A 30 3.99 -6.74 -1.12
C TYR A 30 4.54 -8.11 -1.51
N HIS A 31 3.93 -9.20 -1.04
CA HIS A 31 4.37 -10.57 -1.33
C HIS A 31 4.18 -11.01 -2.78
N PHE A 32 3.56 -10.19 -3.63
CA PHE A 32 3.65 -10.39 -5.08
C PHE A 32 5.11 -10.38 -5.58
N ALA A 33 5.97 -9.55 -4.98
CA ALA A 33 7.39 -9.51 -5.33
C ALA A 33 8.08 -10.86 -5.05
N ASP A 34 7.71 -11.56 -3.98
CA ASP A 34 8.26 -12.88 -3.67
C ASP A 34 7.85 -13.94 -4.69
N VAL A 35 6.60 -13.89 -5.18
CA VAL A 35 6.11 -14.80 -6.22
C VAL A 35 6.89 -14.60 -7.52
N VAL A 36 7.02 -13.35 -7.97
CA VAL A 36 7.76 -13.03 -9.20
C VAL A 36 9.25 -13.37 -9.05
N ALA A 37 9.85 -13.09 -7.89
CA ALA A 37 11.24 -13.43 -7.59
C ALA A 37 11.49 -14.94 -7.65
N HIS A 38 10.60 -15.74 -7.04
CA HIS A 38 10.69 -17.20 -7.10
C HIS A 38 10.66 -17.72 -8.53
N VAL A 39 9.74 -17.19 -9.34
CA VAL A 39 9.55 -17.63 -10.73
C VAL A 39 10.71 -17.22 -11.63
N ARG A 40 11.28 -16.03 -11.44
CA ARG A 40 12.39 -15.51 -12.25
C ARG A 40 13.78 -15.91 -11.73
N GLY A 41 13.86 -16.59 -10.58
CA GLY A 41 15.14 -16.93 -9.94
C GLY A 41 15.91 -15.69 -9.44
N LEU A 42 15.22 -14.61 -9.12
CA LEU A 42 15.77 -13.37 -8.58
C LEU A 42 15.56 -13.29 -7.06
N THR A 43 16.13 -12.28 -6.41
CA THR A 43 15.79 -11.98 -5.01
C THR A 43 14.51 -11.14 -4.93
N ALA A 44 13.73 -11.33 -3.87
CA ALA A 44 12.53 -10.53 -3.60
C ALA A 44 12.84 -9.02 -3.52
N HIS A 45 14.04 -8.67 -3.07
CA HIS A 45 14.46 -7.27 -3.01
C HIS A 45 14.63 -6.65 -4.41
N GLU A 46 15.32 -7.33 -5.33
CA GLU A 46 15.51 -6.83 -6.71
C GLU A 46 14.17 -6.63 -7.41
N VAL A 47 13.28 -7.61 -7.30
CA VAL A 47 11.93 -7.53 -7.88
C VAL A 47 11.10 -6.43 -7.22
N ALA A 48 11.20 -6.25 -5.91
CA ALA A 48 10.49 -5.17 -5.23
C ALA A 48 10.95 -3.78 -5.70
N GLU A 49 12.25 -3.60 -6.00
CA GLU A 49 12.74 -2.35 -6.60
C GLU A 49 12.29 -2.18 -8.05
N GLU A 50 12.27 -3.25 -8.85
CA GLU A 50 11.74 -3.23 -10.23
C GLU A 50 10.26 -2.80 -10.24
N ILE A 51 9.45 -3.40 -9.36
CA ILE A 51 8.04 -3.03 -9.20
C ILE A 51 7.92 -1.58 -8.74
N ALA A 52 8.70 -1.17 -7.74
CA ALA A 52 8.63 0.19 -7.19
C ALA A 52 9.08 1.26 -8.19
N ALA A 53 9.98 0.95 -9.12
CA ALA A 53 10.36 1.85 -10.21
C ALA A 53 9.17 2.15 -11.15
N LYS A 54 8.28 1.17 -11.37
CA LYS A 54 7.07 1.32 -12.18
C LYS A 54 5.86 1.81 -11.37
N VAL A 55 5.77 1.42 -10.10
CA VAL A 55 4.67 1.70 -9.18
C VAL A 55 5.27 2.28 -7.88
N PRO A 56 5.58 3.59 -7.83
CA PRO A 56 6.29 4.19 -6.69
C PRO A 56 5.61 4.01 -5.32
N ASP A 57 4.28 3.92 -5.32
CA ASP A 57 3.45 3.65 -4.14
C ASP A 57 3.71 2.26 -3.52
N PHE A 58 4.36 1.36 -4.26
CA PHE A 58 4.77 0.04 -3.77
C PHE A 58 5.76 0.13 -2.60
N HIS A 59 6.57 1.18 -2.53
CA HIS A 59 7.43 1.43 -1.37
C HIS A 59 6.61 1.65 -0.09
N THR A 60 5.51 2.38 -0.17
CA THR A 60 4.64 2.61 0.98
C THR A 60 3.92 1.32 1.39
N ILE A 61 3.45 0.52 0.42
CA ILE A 61 2.90 -0.83 0.69
C ILE A 61 3.93 -1.72 1.40
N ARG A 62 5.17 -1.76 0.90
CA ARG A 62 6.28 -2.50 1.53
C ARG A 62 6.57 -2.01 2.94
N ALA A 63 6.58 -0.70 3.15
CA ALA A 63 6.83 -0.10 4.46
C ALA A 63 5.74 -0.50 5.46
N ILE A 64 4.47 -0.37 5.08
CA ILE A 64 3.32 -0.75 5.92
C ILE A 64 3.34 -2.25 6.22
N ALA A 65 3.58 -3.10 5.21
CA ALA A 65 3.65 -4.55 5.40
C ALA A 65 4.75 -4.95 6.40
N ASN A 66 5.93 -4.33 6.29
CA ASN A 66 7.04 -4.58 7.21
C ASN A 66 6.77 -4.03 8.61
N ALA A 67 6.19 -2.83 8.74
CA ALA A 67 5.80 -2.27 10.04
C ALA A 67 4.73 -3.13 10.72
N GLY A 68 3.74 -3.63 9.97
CA GLY A 68 2.73 -4.56 10.47
C GLY A 68 3.32 -5.88 10.96
N LYS A 69 4.37 -6.39 10.29
CA LYS A 69 5.05 -7.64 10.65
C LYS A 69 6.04 -7.48 11.82
N HIS A 70 6.77 -6.37 11.87
CA HIS A 70 7.90 -6.15 12.77
C HIS A 70 7.64 -5.09 13.84
N VAL A 71 6.41 -4.57 13.93
CA VAL A 71 5.99 -3.42 14.76
C VAL A 71 6.59 -2.08 14.30
N GLU A 72 7.82 -2.09 13.79
CA GLU A 72 8.53 -0.90 13.32
C GLU A 72 9.45 -1.21 12.13
N LEU A 73 9.49 -0.29 11.18
CA LEU A 73 10.38 -0.34 10.02
C LEU A 73 11.74 0.29 10.37
N THR A 74 12.73 -0.56 10.63
CA THR A 74 14.09 -0.11 11.00
C THR A 74 15.04 0.05 9.81
N ARG A 75 14.68 -0.50 8.65
CA ARG A 75 15.50 -0.47 7.42
C ARG A 75 14.59 -0.45 6.19
N HIS A 76 14.84 0.48 5.27
CA HIS A 76 14.09 0.59 4.02
C HIS A 76 14.92 1.37 2.96
N PRO A 77 14.79 1.07 1.65
CA PRO A 77 15.48 1.80 0.58
C PRO A 77 15.15 3.30 0.55
N LYS A 78 13.90 3.64 0.86
CA LYS A 78 13.47 5.02 1.15
C LYS A 78 13.68 5.32 2.63
N SER A 79 14.74 6.06 2.95
CA SER A 79 15.12 6.38 4.32
C SER A 79 14.07 7.25 5.03
N GLU A 80 13.29 8.02 4.26
CA GLU A 80 12.18 8.84 4.75
C GLU A 80 11.01 8.01 5.32
N LEU A 81 10.92 6.72 4.99
CA LEU A 81 9.93 5.80 5.54
C LEU A 81 10.42 5.06 6.80
N VAL A 82 11.72 5.12 7.12
CA VAL A 82 12.29 4.47 8.31
C VAL A 82 11.72 5.11 9.57
N GLY A 83 11.35 4.28 10.54
CA GLY A 83 10.63 4.69 11.74
C GLY A 83 9.11 4.61 11.59
N LEU A 84 8.58 4.14 10.45
CA LEU A 84 7.16 3.81 10.34
C LEU A 84 6.82 2.66 11.31
N ARG A 85 5.81 2.85 12.16
CA ARG A 85 5.36 1.87 13.16
C ARG A 85 3.94 1.41 12.86
N ALA A 86 3.59 0.22 13.31
CA ALA A 86 2.22 -0.30 13.17
C ALA A 86 1.18 0.62 13.84
N GLU A 87 1.56 1.31 14.92
CA GLU A 87 0.71 2.29 15.60
C GLU A 87 0.45 3.57 14.80
N HIS A 88 1.22 3.85 13.74
CA HIS A 88 0.96 4.98 12.85
C HIS A 88 -0.21 4.69 11.90
N LEU A 89 -0.64 3.42 11.79
CA LEU A 89 -1.91 3.10 11.15
C LEU A 89 -3.01 3.45 12.14
N VAL A 90 -3.80 4.46 11.80
CA VAL A 90 -4.90 4.94 12.62
C VAL A 90 -6.21 4.98 11.82
N ARG A 91 -7.35 5.03 12.51
CA ARG A 91 -8.63 5.36 11.87
C ARG A 91 -8.67 6.88 11.77
N GLY A 92 -8.92 7.36 10.57
CA GLY A 92 -9.03 8.78 10.29
C GLY A 92 -9.95 9.00 9.11
N LYS A 93 -10.14 10.27 8.76
CA LYS A 93 -10.77 10.63 7.49
C LYS A 93 -9.85 10.13 6.37
N GLY A 94 -10.40 9.39 5.39
CA GLY A 94 -9.61 8.84 4.28
C GLY A 94 -8.95 9.96 3.50
N ALA A 95 -7.61 10.05 3.57
CA ALA A 95 -6.80 11.20 3.11
C ALA A 95 -7.26 11.67 1.73
N ALA A 96 -7.71 12.93 1.63
CA ALA A 96 -7.84 13.62 0.35
C ALA A 96 -6.45 13.56 -0.28
N PHE A 97 -6.32 12.73 -1.32
CA PHE A 97 -5.15 12.37 -2.09
C PHE A 97 -3.86 13.12 -1.73
N SER A 98 -2.78 12.38 -1.55
CA SER A 98 -1.43 12.95 -1.50
C SER A 98 -1.00 13.74 -2.77
N ASP A 99 -1.85 13.81 -3.81
CA ASP A 99 -1.66 14.60 -5.02
C ASP A 99 -2.57 15.86 -5.11
N GLY A 100 -3.40 16.13 -4.10
CA GLY A 100 -4.24 17.32 -4.02
C GLY A 100 -5.50 17.31 -4.91
N SER A 101 -5.81 16.22 -5.61
CA SER A 101 -6.90 16.18 -6.60
C SER A 101 -8.24 15.69 -6.01
N TYR A 102 -8.88 16.43 -5.08
CA TYR A 102 -10.29 16.16 -4.72
C TYR A 102 -11.02 17.29 -3.96
N PHE A 103 -10.82 18.54 -4.34
CA PHE A 103 -11.78 19.60 -3.98
C PHE A 103 -12.52 20.05 -5.23
N GLU A 104 -13.21 19.12 -5.90
CA GLU A 104 -14.25 19.48 -6.86
C GLU A 104 -15.63 19.34 -6.18
N GLY A 105 -16.43 20.41 -6.19
CA GLY A 105 -17.85 20.35 -5.83
C GLY A 105 -18.19 20.48 -4.33
N ASN A 106 -17.66 21.49 -3.62
CA ASN A 106 -18.04 21.85 -2.23
C ASN A 106 -17.83 20.75 -1.16
N VAL A 107 -17.18 19.64 -1.50
CA VAL A 107 -16.85 18.58 -0.55
C VAL A 107 -15.69 19.05 0.33
N THR A 108 -15.85 18.92 1.64
CA THR A 108 -14.83 19.31 2.63
C THR A 108 -14.23 18.10 3.32
N TRP A 109 -13.16 18.33 4.09
CA TRP A 109 -12.45 17.27 4.79
C TRP A 109 -13.33 16.51 5.82
N SER A 110 -14.33 17.18 6.39
CA SER A 110 -15.31 16.56 7.28
C SER A 110 -16.22 15.54 6.60
N ASP A 111 -16.44 15.70 5.29
CA ASP A 111 -17.37 14.89 4.50
C ASP A 111 -16.76 13.55 4.07
N MET A 112 -15.46 13.36 4.31
CA MET A 112 -14.76 12.14 3.92
C MET A 112 -15.15 10.96 4.81
N PRO A 113 -15.32 9.76 4.22
CA PRO A 113 -15.56 8.56 4.99
C PRO A 113 -14.37 8.26 5.90
N GLU A 114 -14.63 7.58 7.01
CA GLU A 114 -13.55 7.06 7.82
C GLU A 114 -12.88 5.88 7.10
N ALA A 115 -11.56 5.82 7.20
CA ALA A 115 -10.73 4.77 6.66
C ALA A 115 -9.52 4.53 7.58
N VAL A 116 -8.81 3.42 7.36
CA VAL A 116 -7.46 3.25 7.86
C VAL A 116 -6.54 4.18 7.09
N VAL A 117 -5.89 5.09 7.80
CA VAL A 117 -4.90 6.01 7.27
C VAL A 117 -3.56 5.78 7.94
N VAL A 118 -2.50 6.18 7.26
CA VAL A 118 -1.15 6.16 7.83
C VAL A 118 -0.46 7.47 7.52
N GLU A 119 0.12 8.09 8.55
CA GLU A 119 1.08 9.18 8.40
C GLU A 119 2.47 8.56 8.36
N THR A 120 3.14 8.66 7.22
CA THR A 120 4.54 8.24 7.12
C THR A 120 5.43 9.23 7.87
N PRO A 121 6.65 8.82 8.31
CA PRO A 121 7.54 9.70 9.08
C PRO A 121 7.90 11.03 8.39
N GLU A 122 7.79 11.11 7.06
CA GLU A 122 7.93 12.34 6.28
C GLU A 122 6.73 13.31 6.37
N GLY A 123 5.71 12.98 7.17
CA GLY A 123 4.49 13.76 7.35
C GLY A 123 3.43 13.57 6.25
N ARG A 124 3.61 12.56 5.38
CA ARG A 124 2.67 12.29 4.28
C ARG A 124 1.56 11.36 4.76
N LEU A 125 0.32 11.77 4.56
CA LEU A 125 -0.86 10.97 4.86
C LEU A 125 -1.24 10.11 3.65
N HIS A 126 -1.53 8.83 3.92
CA HIS A 126 -2.02 7.87 2.95
C HIS A 126 -3.33 7.25 3.42
N ASP A 127 -4.34 7.26 2.56
CA ASP A 127 -5.52 6.39 2.67
C ASP A 127 -5.10 4.97 2.27
N VAL A 128 -5.12 4.03 3.21
CA VAL A 128 -4.61 2.67 2.98
C VAL A 128 -5.50 1.87 2.01
N PRO A 129 -6.85 1.88 2.11
CA PRO A 129 -7.72 1.33 1.08
C PRO A 129 -7.40 1.85 -0.33
N HIS A 130 -7.30 3.17 -0.50
CA HIS A 130 -7.01 3.79 -1.79
C HIS A 130 -5.62 3.41 -2.32
N LEU A 131 -4.61 3.43 -1.45
CA LEU A 131 -3.25 3.00 -1.77
C LEU A 131 -3.23 1.54 -2.26
N CYS A 132 -3.93 0.64 -1.55
CA CYS A 132 -4.03 -0.77 -1.93
C CYS A 132 -4.72 -0.93 -3.28
N ALA A 133 -5.85 -0.24 -3.51
CA ALA A 133 -6.58 -0.30 -4.78
C ALA A 133 -5.73 0.18 -5.96
N ARG A 134 -5.00 1.29 -5.79
CA ARG A 134 -4.08 1.83 -6.82
C ARG A 134 -2.96 0.86 -7.15
N VAL A 135 -2.27 0.35 -6.14
CA VAL A 135 -1.17 -0.61 -6.34
C VAL A 135 -1.70 -1.90 -6.95
N PHE A 136 -2.81 -2.44 -6.46
CA PHE A 136 -3.45 -3.62 -7.04
C PHE A 136 -3.76 -3.44 -8.53
N LYS A 137 -4.42 -2.34 -8.90
CA LYS A 137 -4.76 -2.04 -10.29
C LYS A 137 -3.52 -1.89 -11.17
N ALA A 138 -2.46 -1.24 -10.67
CA ALA A 138 -1.21 -1.08 -11.39
C ALA A 138 -0.53 -2.43 -11.62
N LEU A 139 -0.45 -3.27 -10.58
CA LEU A 139 0.11 -4.62 -10.67
C LEU A 139 -0.67 -5.50 -11.63
N CYS A 140 -2.02 -5.45 -11.63
CA CYS A 140 -2.83 -6.23 -12.57
C CYS A 140 -2.71 -5.74 -14.03
N SER A 141 -2.41 -4.46 -14.25
CA SER A 141 -2.27 -3.88 -15.59
C SER A 141 -0.90 -4.11 -16.23
N ASP A 142 0.12 -4.41 -15.44
CA ASP A 142 1.48 -4.61 -15.94
C ASP A 142 1.70 -6.09 -16.33
N THR A 143 1.45 -6.38 -17.61
CA THR A 143 1.63 -7.71 -18.18
C THR A 143 3.09 -8.16 -18.26
N GLU A 144 4.05 -7.23 -18.26
CA GLU A 144 5.49 -7.55 -18.31
C GLU A 144 5.97 -8.12 -16.98
N LEU A 145 5.43 -7.66 -15.84
CA LEU A 145 5.71 -8.25 -14.52
C LEU A 145 5.23 -9.71 -14.43
N PHE A 146 4.26 -10.11 -15.25
CA PHE A 146 3.77 -11.50 -15.35
C PHE A 146 4.42 -12.32 -16.47
N GLN A 147 5.35 -11.75 -17.24
CA GLN A 147 6.13 -12.56 -18.16
C GLN A 147 7.07 -13.42 -17.32
N VAL A 148 6.69 -14.70 -17.26
CA VAL A 148 7.36 -15.85 -16.66
C VAL A 148 8.08 -16.60 -17.76
#